data_AF-A0A5L4DFF6-F1
#
_entry.id   AF-A0A5L4DFF6-F1
#
_cell.length_a   1.000
_cell.length_b   1.000
_cell.length_c   1.000
_cell.angle_alpha   90.00
_cell.angle_beta   90.00
_cell.angle_gamma   90.00
#
_symmetry.space_group_name_H-M   'P 1'
#
loop_
_entity.id
_entity.type
_entity.pdbx_description
1 polymer ?
#
loop_
_entity_poly.entity_id
_entity_poly.type
_entity_poly.pdbx_seq_one_letter_code
_entity_poly.pdbx_strand_id
1 'polypeptide(L)' 'SACIFKDDKLIAFYESEEELDLKGFLKDKLPAYMLPKQSIRLTKLPLNINSKVDRLALYASV' A
#
# COMPACT_ATOMS: atom_id res chain seq x y z
N SER A 1 0.85 3.53 -6.51
CA SER A 1 0.84 2.78 -5.23
C SER A 1 1.60 3.58 -4.17
N ALA A 2 1.41 3.25 -2.90
CA ALA A 2 2.12 3.85 -1.75
C ALA A 2 2.32 2.79 -0.65
N CYS A 3 3.33 2.95 0.21
CA CYS A 3 3.55 2.06 1.34
C CYS A 3 3.70 2.87 2.64
N ILE A 4 3.18 2.32 3.74
CA ILE A 4 3.30 2.86 5.09
C ILE A 4 3.84 1.77 6.01
N PHE A 5 4.68 2.16 6.97
CA PHE A 5 5.10 1.30 8.07
C PHE A 5 4.36 1.74 9.34
N LYS A 6 3.56 0.84 9.92
CA LYS A 6 2.76 1.08 11.13
C LYS A 6 2.66 -0.21 11.94
N ASP A 7 2.76 -0.12 13.26
CA ASP A 7 2.67 -1.25 14.20
C ASP A 7 3.56 -2.46 13.83
N ASP A 8 4.82 -2.19 13.43
CA ASP A 8 5.78 -3.20 12.93
C ASP A 8 5.32 -4.00 11.70
N LYS A 9 4.51 -3.37 10.84
CA LYS A 9 4.02 -3.95 9.60
C LYS A 9 4.18 -2.98 8.44
N LEU A 10 4.63 -3.51 7.30
CA LEU A 10 4.54 -2.86 6.01
C LEU A 10 3.12 -3.05 5.45
N ILE A 11 2.46 -1.93 5.15
CA ILE A 11 1.13 -1.89 4.55
C ILE A 11 1.26 -1.25 3.17
N ALA A 12 0.85 -1.97 2.14
CA ALA A 12 0.86 -1.51 0.76
C ALA A 12 -0.52 -1.03 0.34
N PHE A 13 -0.61 0.18 -0.21
CA PHE A 13 -1.81 0.74 -0.82
C PHE A 13 -1.65 0.77 -2.33
N TYR A 14 -2.66 0.30 -3.04
CA TYR A 14 -2.65 0.26 -4.49
C TYR A 14 -4.00 0.66 -5.06
N GLU A 15 -3.96 1.22 -6.26
CA GLU A 15 -5.14 1.63 -7.02
C GLU A 15 -5.37 0.59 -8.11
N SER A 16 -6.56 -0.02 -8.12
CA SER A 16 -6.94 -1.06 -9.08
C SER A 16 -8.45 -1.26 -9.09
N GLU A 17 -9.00 -1.62 -10.24
CA GLU A 17 -10.40 -2.02 -10.40
C GLU A 17 -10.68 -3.39 -9.74
N GLU A 18 -9.68 -4.27 -9.76
CA GLU A 18 -9.75 -5.63 -9.23
C GLU A 18 -8.74 -5.87 -8.10
N GLU A 19 -8.97 -6.91 -7.31
CA GLU A 19 -8.04 -7.33 -6.26
C GLU A 19 -6.83 -8.04 -6.85
N LEU A 20 -5.63 -7.67 -6.38
CA LEU A 20 -4.36 -8.18 -6.89
C LEU A 20 -3.63 -9.00 -5.82
N ASP A 21 -3.08 -10.15 -6.21
CA ASP A 21 -2.16 -10.91 -5.34
C ASP A 21 -0.75 -10.30 -5.36
N LEU A 22 -0.61 -9.15 -4.70
CA LEU A 22 0.67 -8.45 -4.57
C LEU A 22 1.69 -9.26 -3.78
N LYS A 23 1.24 -10.03 -2.78
CA LYS A 23 2.15 -10.81 -1.95
C LYS A 23 2.77 -11.96 -2.74
N GLY A 24 1.96 -12.70 -3.51
CA GLY A 24 2.44 -13.74 -4.42
C GLY A 24 3.43 -13.17 -5.43
N PHE A 25 3.08 -12.07 -6.10
CA PHE A 25 3.95 -11.41 -7.07
C PHE A 25 5.30 -10.94 -6.49
N LEU A 26 5.29 -10.40 -5.26
CA LEU A 26 6.49 -9.85 -4.64
C LEU A 26 7.38 -10.90 -3.98
N LYS A 27 6.84 -12.09 -3.64
CA LYS A 27 7.56 -13.15 -2.93
C LYS A 27 8.82 -13.61 -3.67
N ASP A 28 8.80 -13.59 -4.99
CA ASP A 28 9.93 -14.02 -5.84
C ASP A 28 10.91 -12.88 -6.14
N LYS A 29 10.58 -11.64 -5.76
CA LYS A 29 11.34 -10.42 -6.07
C LYS A 29 11.98 -9.78 -4.85
N LEU A 30 11.40 -10.00 -3.67
CA LEU A 30 11.79 -9.34 -2.44
C LEU A 30 12.02 -10.35 -1.31
N PRO A 31 12.97 -10.08 -0.41
CA PRO A 31 13.12 -10.88 0.79
C PRO A 31 11.90 -10.75 1.70
N ALA A 32 11.65 -11.77 2.52
CA ALA A 32 10.43 -11.90 3.32
C ALA A 32 10.14 -10.70 4.23
N TYR A 33 11.16 -10.02 4.75
CA TYR A 33 11.01 -8.85 5.62
C TYR A 33 10.57 -7.57 4.88
N MET A 34 10.71 -7.52 3.55
CA MET A 34 10.22 -6.42 2.70
C MET A 34 8.81 -6.68 2.15
N LEU A 35 8.26 -7.89 2.36
CA LEU A 35 6.92 -8.20 1.89
C LEU A 35 5.89 -7.43 2.73
N PRO A 36 4.95 -6.71 2.09
CA PRO A 36 3.87 -6.09 2.82
C PRO A 36 3.05 -7.18 3.52
N LYS A 37 2.84 -7.01 4.83
CA LYS A 37 2.02 -7.93 5.63
C LYS A 37 0.54 -7.76 5.31
N GLN A 38 0.16 -6.58 4.80
CA GLN A 38 -1.19 -6.24 4.39
C GLN A 38 -1.15 -5.40 3.10
N SER A 39 -2.07 -5.66 2.19
CA SER A 39 -2.30 -4.88 0.98
C SER A 39 -3.73 -4.36 0.97
N ILE A 40 -3.91 -3.06 0.82
CA ILE A 40 -5.20 -2.39 0.81
C ILE A 40 -5.45 -1.84 -0.59
N ARG A 41 -6.53 -2.33 -1.22
CA ARG A 41 -7.01 -1.82 -2.50
C ARG A 41 -7.78 -0.54 -2.27
N LEU A 42 -7.52 0.46 -3.11
CA LEU A 42 -8.26 1.71 -3.16
C LEU A 42 -8.81 1.90 -4.57
N THR A 43 -10.00 2.51 -4.69
CA THR A 43 -10.50 2.98 -5.98
C THR A 43 -9.64 4.11 -6.52
N LYS A 44 -9.06 4.93 -5.64
CA LYS A 44 -8.13 6.00 -5.98
C LYS A 44 -7.19 6.31 -4.82
N LEU A 45 -5.94 6.61 -5.11
CA LEU A 45 -5.03 7.14 -4.08
C LEU A 45 -5.46 8.55 -3.66
N PRO A 46 -5.55 8.85 -2.35
CA PRO A 46 -5.82 10.21 -1.90
C PRO A 46 -4.62 11.09 -2.23
N LEU A 47 -4.91 12.27 -2.78
CA LEU A 47 -3.91 13.26 -3.15
C LEU A 47 -4.15 14.55 -2.37
N ASN A 48 -3.07 15.21 -1.98
CA ASN A 48 -3.13 16.55 -1.39
C ASN A 48 -3.29 17.63 -2.48
N ILE A 49 -3.37 18.90 -2.07
CA ILE A 49 -3.55 20.04 -2.98
C ILE A 49 -2.44 20.18 -4.05
N ASN A 50 -1.28 19.59 -3.82
CA ASN A 50 -0.15 19.57 -4.76
C ASN A 50 -0.14 18.30 -5.62
N SER A 51 -1.24 17.54 -5.66
CA SER A 51 -1.37 16.26 -6.38
C SER A 51 -0.38 15.18 -5.93
N LYS A 52 0.25 15.33 -4.75
CA LYS A 52 1.09 14.30 -4.14
C LYS A 52 0.24 13.40 -3.27
N VAL A 53 0.65 12.15 -3.08
CA VAL A 53 -0.05 11.20 -2.19
C VAL A 53 -0.21 11.80 -0.80
N ASP A 54 -1.46 11.86 -0.33
CA ASP A 54 -1.78 12.27 1.03
C ASP A 54 -1.58 11.08 1.98
N ARG A 55 -0.40 11.03 2.60
CA ARG A 55 -0.04 9.97 3.54
C ARG A 55 -0.83 10.04 4.84
N LEU A 56 -1.34 11.20 5.24
CA LEU A 56 -2.15 11.33 6.45
C LEU A 56 -3.52 10.69 6.23
N ALA A 57 -4.13 10.94 5.07
CA ALA A 57 -5.37 10.28 4.67
C ALA A 57 -5.22 8.75 4.62
N LEU A 58 -4.10 8.26 4.09
CA LEU A 58 -3.79 6.82 4.10
C LEU A 58 -3.60 6.30 5.53
N TYR A 59 -2.88 7.01 6.39
CA TYR A 59 -2.61 6.61 7.78
C TYR A 59 -3.88 6.56 8.65
N ALA A 60 -4.89 7.36 8.33
CA ALA A 60 -6.19 7.34 9.00
C ALA A 60 -7.07 6.15 8.55
N SER A 61 -6.74 5.51 7.43
CA SER A 61 -7.49 4.37 6.87
C SER A 61 -7.02 3.01 7.42
N VAL A 62 -6.03 3.00 8.30
CA VAL A 62 -5.41 1.83 8.96
C VAL A 62 -5.32 2.04 10.45
#